data_AF-A0A932NIR1-F1
#
_entry.id   AF-A0A932NIR1-F1
#
_cell.length_a   1.000
_cell.length_b   1.000
_cell.length_c   1.000
_cell.angle_alpha   90.00
_cell.angle_beta   90.00
_cell.angle_gamma   90.00
#
_symmetry.space_group_name_H-M   'P 1'
#
loop_
_entity.id
_entity.type
_entity.pdbx_description
1 polymer ?
#
loop_
_entity_poly.entity_id
_entity_poly.type
_entity_poly.pdbx_seq_one_letter_code
_entity_poly.pdbx_strand_id
1 'polypeptide(L)'
;MLAPPPDGPARVFVKQDDLWLHEGTAGNDIRFDDDGRSFALVDVPRLYDLTRNPDSHSHELYLIPERKGAAVYSFSFSDSCLVTTLP
;
A
#
# COMPACT_ATOMS: atom_id res chain seq x y z
N MET A 1 3.83 -22.27 -0.53
CA MET A 1 3.14 -21.34 -1.44
C MET A 1 1.78 -21.04 -0.84
N LEU A 2 1.49 -19.79 -0.48
CA LEU A 2 0.16 -19.42 0.03
C LEU A 2 -0.85 -19.53 -1.12
N ALA A 3 -2.02 -20.10 -0.86
CA ALA A 3 -3.06 -20.24 -1.88
C ALA A 3 -3.52 -18.84 -2.35
N PRO A 4 -3.86 -18.67 -3.66
CA PRO A 4 -4.45 -17.43 -4.14
C PRO A 4 -5.77 -17.14 -3.39
N PRO A 5 -6.17 -15.86 -3.29
CA PRO A 5 -7.46 -15.51 -2.68
C PRO A 5 -8.58 -16.27 -3.40
N PRO A 6 -9.47 -16.98 -2.67
CA PRO A 6 -10.52 -17.79 -3.26
C PRO A 6 -11.50 -16.97 -4.12
N ASP A 7 -11.58 -15.66 -3.88
CA ASP A 7 -12.58 -14.77 -4.45
C ASP A 7 -12.02 -13.84 -5.56
N GLY A 8 -10.81 -14.11 -6.09
CA GLY A 8 -10.18 -13.30 -7.13
C GLY A 8 -9.61 -11.95 -6.65
N PRO A 9 -9.24 -11.03 -7.56
CA PRO A 9 -8.57 -9.76 -7.23
C PRO A 9 -9.42 -8.84 -6.35
N ALA A 10 -8.90 -8.40 -5.21
CA ALA A 10 -9.60 -7.53 -4.26
C ALA A 10 -8.99 -6.12 -4.23
N ARG A 11 -9.83 -5.09 -4.16
CA ARG A 11 -9.38 -3.73 -3.88
C ARG A 11 -9.17 -3.57 -2.38
N VAL A 12 -8.03 -3.00 -2.01
CA VAL A 12 -7.77 -2.53 -0.65
C VAL A 12 -7.60 -1.03 -0.74
N PHE A 13 -8.57 -0.30 -0.24
CA PHE A 13 -8.51 1.16 -0.16
C PHE A 13 -7.46 1.57 0.87
N VAL A 14 -6.70 2.61 0.54
CA VAL A 14 -5.55 3.08 1.33
C VAL A 14 -5.76 4.54 1.66
N LYS A 15 -5.64 4.90 2.94
CA LYS A 15 -5.56 6.30 3.39
C LYS A 15 -4.35 6.51 4.27
N GLN A 16 -3.88 7.74 4.31
CA GLN A 16 -2.90 8.20 5.27
C GLN A 16 -3.45 9.42 6.01
N ASP A 17 -3.40 9.40 7.33
CA ASP A 17 -3.91 10.48 8.20
C ASP A 17 -5.35 10.89 7.83
N ASP A 18 -6.24 9.90 7.68
CA ASP A 18 -7.64 10.02 7.24
C ASP A 18 -7.88 10.53 5.81
N LEU A 19 -6.82 10.90 5.09
CA LEU A 19 -6.86 11.41 3.72
C LEU A 19 -6.55 10.33 2.69
N TRP A 20 -7.19 10.42 1.53
CA TRP A 20 -6.77 9.63 0.38
C TRP A 20 -5.35 10.04 -0.03
N LEU A 21 -4.56 9.06 -0.48
CA LEU A 21 -3.24 9.35 -1.05
C LEU A 21 -3.42 10.22 -2.30
N HIS A 22 -2.36 10.91 -2.68
CA HIS A 22 -2.27 11.61 -3.97
C HIS A 22 -0.96 11.20 -4.65
N GLU A 23 -0.73 11.63 -5.89
CA GLU A 23 0.44 11.19 -6.69
C GLU A 23 1.79 11.40 -6.00
N GLY A 24 1.89 12.37 -5.08
CA GLY A 24 3.11 12.67 -4.33
C GLY A 24 3.34 11.76 -3.13
N THR A 25 2.31 11.09 -2.60
CA THR A 25 2.39 10.19 -1.44
C THR A 25 2.09 8.74 -1.79
N ALA A 26 1.57 8.48 -2.99
CA ALA A 26 1.25 7.15 -3.47
C ALA A 26 2.50 6.33 -3.83
N GLY A 27 2.56 5.10 -3.32
CA GLY A 27 3.52 4.09 -3.78
C GLY A 27 3.19 3.55 -5.18
N ASN A 28 4.10 2.76 -5.77
CA ASN A 28 3.95 2.35 -7.18
C ASN A 28 2.77 1.40 -7.44
N ASP A 29 2.24 0.73 -6.40
CA ASP A 29 1.13 -0.20 -6.55
C ASP A 29 -0.25 0.44 -6.28
N ILE A 30 -0.29 1.75 -5.97
CA ILE A 30 -1.54 2.49 -5.77
C ILE A 30 -2.16 2.91 -7.10
N ARG A 31 -3.48 2.80 -7.14
CA ARG A 31 -4.36 3.28 -8.21
C ARG A 31 -5.42 4.19 -7.61
N PHE A 32 -6.05 4.99 -8.44
CA PHE A 32 -7.16 5.85 -8.06
C PHE A 32 -8.43 5.40 -8.79
N ASP A 33 -9.56 5.38 -8.08
CA ASP A 33 -10.86 5.15 -8.71
C ASP A 33 -11.45 6.46 -9.25
N ASP A 34 -12.64 6.38 -9.85
CA ASP A 34 -13.31 7.53 -10.46
C ASP A 34 -13.69 8.62 -9.42
N ASP A 35 -13.75 8.27 -8.12
CA ASP A 35 -13.99 9.19 -7.01
C ASP A 35 -12.68 9.78 -6.44
N GLY A 36 -11.53 9.44 -7.02
CA GLY A 36 -10.21 9.88 -6.56
C GLY A 36 -9.71 9.14 -5.31
N ARG A 37 -10.32 8.02 -4.93
CA ARG A 37 -9.90 7.24 -3.76
C ARG A 37 -8.74 6.32 -4.12
N SER A 38 -7.70 6.34 -3.30
CA SER A 38 -6.53 5.47 -3.47
C SER A 38 -6.83 4.03 -3.05
N PHE A 39 -6.43 3.08 -3.90
CA PHE A 39 -6.52 1.65 -3.63
C PHE A 39 -5.36 0.86 -4.23
N ALA A 40 -4.99 -0.25 -3.61
CA ALA A 40 -4.15 -1.29 -4.20
C ALA A 40 -5.04 -2.43 -4.74
N LEU A 41 -4.72 -2.95 -5.93
CA LEU A 41 -5.35 -4.16 -6.45
C LEU A 41 -4.56 -5.39 -6.00
N VAL A 42 -5.12 -6.16 -5.07
CA VAL A 42 -4.53 -7.37 -4.52
C VAL A 42 -5.03 -8.59 -5.29
N ASP A 43 -4.21 -9.07 -6.23
CA ASP A 43 -4.48 -10.20 -7.12
C ASP A 43 -3.55 -11.40 -6.88
N VAL A 44 -2.36 -11.16 -6.34
CA VAL A 44 -1.36 -12.19 -6.02
C VAL A 44 -0.72 -11.94 -4.64
N PRO A 45 -0.30 -12.99 -3.91
CA PRO A 45 0.34 -12.83 -2.61
C PRO A 45 1.80 -12.36 -2.76
N ARG A 46 1.99 -11.04 -2.89
CA ARG A 46 3.31 -10.39 -2.97
C ARG A 46 3.39 -9.16 -2.04
N LEU A 47 4.56 -8.55 -1.98
CA LEU A 47 4.73 -7.23 -1.37
C LEU A 47 4.16 -6.16 -2.30
N TYR A 48 3.39 -5.23 -1.72
CA TYR A 48 2.78 -4.09 -2.41
C TYR A 48 3.40 -2.79 -1.87
N ASP A 49 3.85 -1.92 -2.77
CA ASP A 49 4.38 -0.59 -2.45
C ASP A 49 3.24 0.43 -2.34
N LEU A 50 2.88 0.80 -1.11
CA LEU A 50 1.67 1.57 -0.82
C LEU A 50 1.91 3.07 -0.67
N THR A 51 3.04 3.49 -0.09
CA THR A 51 3.27 4.90 0.27
C THR A 51 4.68 5.34 -0.07
N ARG A 52 4.83 6.57 -0.53
CA ARG A 52 6.10 7.29 -0.66
C ARG A 52 6.02 8.62 0.08
N ASN A 53 6.43 8.63 1.34
CA ASN A 53 6.50 9.87 2.11
C ASN A 53 7.92 10.46 2.00
N PRO A 54 8.04 11.74 1.62
CA PRO A 54 9.34 12.41 1.51
C PRO A 54 9.93 12.81 2.86
N ASP A 55 9.11 12.84 3.91
CA ASP A 55 9.50 13.17 5.27
C ASP A 55 9.60 11.93 6.17
N SER A 56 10.24 12.10 7.32
CA SER A 56 10.46 11.04 8.32
C SER A 56 9.41 11.05 9.43
N HIS A 57 8.26 11.70 9.22
CA HIS A 57 7.23 11.81 10.24
C HIS A 57 6.43 10.51 10.35
N SER A 58 5.87 10.27 11.54
CA SER A 58 4.97 9.14 11.76
C SER A 58 3.60 9.46 11.18
N HIS A 59 3.02 8.50 10.47
CA HIS A 59 1.71 8.60 9.84
C HIS A 59 0.84 7.40 10.20
N GLU A 60 -0.48 7.62 10.20
CA GLU A 60 -1.45 6.54 10.35
C GLU A 60 -1.87 6.01 8.98
N LEU A 61 -1.67 4.71 8.74
CA LEU A 61 -2.06 4.06 7.49
C LEU A 61 -3.34 3.24 7.70
N TYR A 62 -4.40 3.58 6.95
CA TYR A 62 -5.64 2.83 6.95
C TYR A 62 -5.68 1.90 5.73
N LEU A 63 -5.84 0.60 5.96
CA LEU A 63 -6.07 -0.41 4.93
C LEU A 63 -7.48 -0.96 5.05
N ILE A 64 -8.31 -0.70 4.04
CA ILE A 64 -9.75 -0.96 4.07
C ILE A 64 -10.09 -1.90 2.91
N PRO A 65 -10.23 -3.21 3.16
CA PRO A 65 -10.65 -4.16 2.13
C PRO A 65 -12.05 -3.84 1.63
N GLU A 66 -12.23 -3.75 0.32
CA GLU A 66 -13.55 -3.56 -0.31
C GLU A 66 -14.48 -4.75 -0.04
N ARG A 67 -13.91 -5.94 0.12
CA ARG A 67 -14.61 -7.17 0.46
C ARG A 67 -13.77 -8.06 1.37
N LYS A 68 -14.42 -9.07 1.95
CA LYS A 68 -13.75 -10.12 2.72
C LYS A 68 -12.80 -10.92 1.81
N GLY A 69 -11.78 -11.54 2.39
CA GLY A 69 -10.84 -12.42 1.68
C GLY A 69 -9.43 -11.83 1.47
N ALA A 70 -9.23 -10.54 1.75
CA ALA A 70 -7.89 -9.96 1.85
C ALA A 70 -7.27 -10.28 3.22
N ALA A 71 -6.00 -10.70 3.23
CA ALA A 71 -5.24 -10.94 4.44
C ALA A 71 -3.92 -10.17 4.38
N VAL A 72 -3.55 -9.52 5.48
CA VAL A 72 -2.24 -8.89 5.65
C VAL A 72 -1.35 -9.86 6.41
N TYR A 73 -0.20 -10.19 5.83
CA TYR A 73 0.77 -11.12 6.43
C TYR A 73 1.88 -10.40 7.17
N SER A 74 2.35 -9.28 6.64
CA SER A 74 3.42 -8.48 7.22
C SER A 74 3.38 -7.05 6.71
N PHE A 75 4.06 -6.17 7.45
CA PHE A 75 4.39 -4.82 7.01
C PHE A 75 5.91 -4.71 6.88
N SER A 76 6.37 -4.02 5.84
CA SER A 76 7.78 -3.68 5.64
C SER A 76 7.87 -2.19 5.34
N PHE A 77 8.82 -1.53 5.99
CA PHE A 77 9.09 -0.11 5.80
C PHE A 77 10.48 0.02 5.19
N SER A 78 10.58 0.72 4.07
CA SER A 78 11.87 1.08 3.48
C SER A 78 12.40 2.30 4.23
N ASP A 79 13.51 2.13 4.94
CA ASP A 79 14.21 3.25 5.55
C ASP A 79 15.04 3.99 4.49
N SER A 80 15.03 5.32 4.53
CA SER A 80 15.93 6.17 3.75
C SER A 80 17.41 6.03 4.17
N CYS A 81 17.69 5.38 5.30
CA CYS A 81 19.03 5.22 5.87
C CYS A 81 19.93 4.16 5.18
N LEU A 82 19.76 3.93 3.87
CA LEU A 82 20.69 3.18 3.03
C LEU A 82 21.30 4.06 1.92
N VAL A 83 21.80 5.24 2.30
CA VAL A 83 22.91 5.86 1.55
C VAL A 83 24.21 5.29 2.11
N THR A 84 24.53 4.04 1.77
CA THR A 84 25.92 3.60 1.88
C THR A 84 26.62 4.09 0.62
N THR A 85 27.23 5.28 0.68
CA THR A 85 28.37 5.56 -0.19
C THR A 85 29.48 4.61 0.22
N LEU A 86 29.57 3.46 -0.45
CA LEU A 86 30.78 2.64 -0.41
C LEU A 86 31.88 3.45 -1.11
N PRO A 87 33.07 3.60 -0.49
CA PRO A 87 34.22 4.28 -1.08
C PRO A 87 34.73 3.59 -2.35
#